data_AF-M1MKX6-F1
#
_entry.id   AF-M1MKX6-F1
#
_cell.length_a   1.000
_cell.length_b   1.000
_cell.length_c   1.000
_cell.angle_alpha   90.00
_cell.angle_beta   90.00
_cell.angle_gamma   90.00
#
_symmetry.space_group_name_H-M   'P 1'
#
loop_
_entity.id
_entity.type
_entity.pdbx_description
1 polymer ?
#
loop_
_entity_poly.entity_id
_entity_poly.type
_entity_poly.pdbx_seq_one_letter_code
_entity_poly.pdbx_strand_id
1 'polypeptide(L)'
;MGTLYKTVDSLLNKSILWKYKFGFTGEAYIDSNEFEIEYNMYLPILKKYFSVKKPFYCNRNSAYYSEDLDETIDLLRAILIDAPSILNSEMLYNKKQFVIFSITQHMLSCIAKLIGIVFSYNTLKNRYYELLKGYLSRLTDYLVQIIFDEDFYDFPKLYFGFIDNLLIDMKKLNIASVREYSEMDNILIMTTAFFALCDYIGVNDIIISPLQGAALIPPFYISMLNYMNDTKKDFSKISYEYVRYSRYDTSHFCQESLSEQVYHLSTKYPVVSKIILIDDNTGTAITIKTIKNELLRYFTNITTCVLEYYWEAKLYKADTYPAFQLDDIDLITPLCYRHFKILNEQIDYIKNLKEIHTRYSQGSFNKLSMIYNAIDYSQYISKSSIDELCKLRILNIYERFKYLDDIMADYNCRNI
;
A
#
# COMPACT_ATOMS: atom_id res chain seq x y z
N MET A 1 5.94 21.28 -15.62
CA MET A 1 6.09 19.91 -16.18
C MET A 1 7.55 19.45 -16.22
N GLY A 2 8.48 20.12 -16.90
CA GLY A 2 9.86 19.65 -17.07
C GLY A 2 10.71 19.43 -15.80
N THR A 3 10.36 20.08 -14.69
CA THR A 3 11.04 19.91 -13.38
C THR A 3 10.59 18.65 -12.63
N LEU A 4 9.30 18.29 -12.68
CA LEU A 4 8.80 17.08 -12.03
C LEU A 4 9.32 15.82 -12.72
N TYR A 5 9.33 15.80 -14.05
CA TYR A 5 9.88 14.68 -14.83
C TYR A 5 11.35 14.42 -14.49
N LYS A 6 12.18 15.46 -14.42
CA LYS A 6 13.59 15.33 -13.99
C LYS A 6 13.74 14.87 -12.54
N THR A 7 12.82 15.26 -11.65
CA THR A 7 12.84 14.82 -10.25
C THR A 7 12.45 13.36 -10.13
N VAL A 8 11.33 12.94 -10.72
CA VAL A 8 10.87 11.55 -10.72
C VAL A 8 11.94 10.66 -11.35
N ASP A 9 12.43 10.97 -12.55
CA ASP A 9 13.50 10.23 -13.23
C ASP A 9 14.76 10.04 -12.36
N SER A 10 15.18 11.08 -11.64
CA SER A 10 16.32 10.99 -10.71
C SER A 10 16.07 10.10 -9.48
N LEU A 11 14.82 9.86 -9.11
CA LEU A 11 14.42 9.04 -7.96
C LEU A 11 14.16 7.59 -8.34
N LEU A 12 13.56 7.36 -9.51
CA LEU A 12 13.38 6.04 -10.10
C LEU A 12 14.74 5.35 -10.32
N ASN A 13 15.74 6.11 -10.77
CA ASN A 13 17.12 5.62 -10.92
C ASN A 13 17.82 5.30 -9.58
N LYS A 14 17.25 5.73 -8.45
CA LYS A 14 17.77 5.48 -7.10
C LYS A 14 17.05 4.36 -6.35
N SER A 15 15.87 3.91 -6.80
CA SER A 15 15.10 2.92 -6.04
C SER A 15 15.62 1.49 -6.27
N ILE A 16 16.22 0.88 -5.25
CA ILE A 16 16.85 -0.44 -5.37
C ILE A 16 15.84 -1.57 -5.49
N LEU A 17 14.66 -1.45 -4.88
CA LEU A 17 13.74 -2.58 -4.84
C LEU A 17 13.23 -3.00 -6.21
N TRP A 18 13.35 -2.16 -7.22
CA TRP A 18 13.06 -2.52 -8.60
C TRP A 18 13.99 -3.60 -9.17
N LYS A 19 15.16 -3.81 -8.54
CA LYS A 19 16.04 -4.95 -8.82
C LYS A 19 15.43 -6.28 -8.33
N TYR A 20 14.51 -6.24 -7.35
CA TYR A 20 13.78 -7.41 -6.88
C TYR A 20 12.48 -7.60 -7.65
N LYS A 21 12.06 -8.85 -7.83
CA LYS A 21 10.77 -9.13 -8.47
C LYS A 21 9.69 -8.90 -7.43
N PHE A 22 8.74 -8.01 -7.72
CA PHE A 22 7.56 -7.83 -6.89
C PHE A 22 6.43 -8.78 -7.31
N GLY A 23 5.84 -9.42 -6.31
CA GLY A 23 4.64 -10.25 -6.42
C GLY A 23 3.35 -9.45 -6.37
N PHE A 24 2.26 -10.17 -6.61
CA PHE A 24 0.91 -9.61 -6.74
C PHE A 24 0.40 -8.99 -5.44
N THR A 25 0.76 -9.58 -4.29
CA THR A 25 0.34 -9.14 -2.96
C THR A 25 1.40 -8.31 -2.25
N GLY A 26 2.35 -7.73 -3.01
CA GLY A 26 3.48 -6.98 -2.46
C GLY A 26 4.62 -7.84 -1.95
N GLU A 27 4.66 -9.11 -2.33
CA GLU A 27 5.81 -9.98 -2.06
C GLU A 27 7.05 -9.42 -2.77
N ALA A 28 8.22 -9.58 -2.17
CA ALA A 28 9.50 -9.37 -2.81
C ALA A 28 10.22 -10.71 -2.95
N TYR A 29 10.72 -10.97 -4.15
CA TYR A 29 11.46 -12.19 -4.47
C TYR A 29 12.92 -11.88 -4.79
N ILE A 30 13.79 -12.75 -4.30
CA ILE A 30 15.23 -12.77 -4.59
C ILE A 30 15.61 -14.16 -5.10
N ASP A 31 16.49 -14.24 -6.09
CA ASP A 31 16.95 -15.52 -6.64
C ASP A 31 17.67 -16.34 -5.56
N SER A 32 17.36 -17.64 -5.49
CA SER A 32 17.96 -18.51 -4.49
C SER A 32 19.47 -18.55 -4.62
N ASN A 33 20.04 -18.64 -5.82
CA ASN A 33 21.50 -18.73 -5.98
C ASN A 33 22.22 -17.48 -5.48
N GLU A 34 21.57 -16.33 -5.51
CA GLU A 34 22.16 -15.07 -5.05
C GLU A 34 21.98 -14.82 -3.55
N PHE A 35 21.14 -15.57 -2.84
CA PHE A 35 20.80 -15.32 -1.44
C PHE A 35 21.03 -16.54 -0.53
N GLU A 36 21.24 -17.72 -1.09
CA GLU A 36 21.42 -18.98 -0.36
C GLU A 36 22.56 -18.91 0.67
N ILE A 37 23.64 -18.18 0.37
CA ILE A 37 24.80 -18.04 1.26
C ILE A 37 24.40 -17.27 2.52
N GLU A 38 23.88 -16.05 2.37
CA GLU A 38 23.39 -15.23 3.48
C GLU A 38 22.24 -15.93 4.22
N TYR A 39 21.34 -16.57 3.47
CA TYR A 39 20.23 -17.32 4.04
C TYR A 39 20.71 -18.41 5.00
N ASN A 40 21.68 -19.22 4.58
CA ASN A 40 22.19 -20.32 5.38
C ASN A 40 23.05 -19.83 6.56
N MET A 41 23.81 -18.75 6.39
CA MET A 41 24.62 -18.16 7.47
C MET A 41 23.74 -17.63 8.61
N TYR A 42 22.57 -17.06 8.29
CA TYR A 42 21.65 -16.47 9.26
C TYR A 42 20.32 -17.24 9.37
N LEU A 43 20.35 -18.54 9.04
CA LEU A 43 19.18 -19.41 8.97
C LEU A 43 18.26 -19.35 10.19
N PRO A 44 18.75 -19.33 11.45
CA PRO A 44 17.88 -19.27 12.63
C PRO A 44 16.95 -18.06 12.66
N ILE A 45 17.40 -16.93 12.08
CA ILE A 45 16.63 -15.69 11.99
C ILE A 45 15.79 -15.71 10.71
N LEU A 46 16.42 -15.94 9.55
CA LEU A 46 15.79 -15.72 8.25
C LEU A 46 14.65 -16.69 7.96
N LYS A 47 14.72 -17.94 8.45
CA LYS A 47 13.62 -18.90 8.26
C LYS A 47 12.28 -18.43 8.85
N LYS A 48 12.28 -17.47 9.79
CA LYS A 48 11.07 -16.90 10.39
C LYS A 48 10.31 -15.97 9.44
N TYR A 49 10.99 -15.41 8.44
CA TYR A 49 10.45 -14.33 7.59
C TYR A 49 10.35 -14.72 6.11
N PHE A 50 11.02 -15.79 5.70
CA PHE A 50 11.12 -16.20 4.31
C PHE A 50 10.54 -17.59 4.08
N SER A 51 9.86 -17.76 2.95
CA SER A 51 9.50 -19.08 2.40
C SER A 51 10.36 -19.40 1.18
N VAL A 52 10.74 -20.67 1.05
CA VAL A 52 11.47 -21.16 -0.12
C VAL A 52 10.45 -21.52 -1.20
N LYS A 53 10.47 -20.77 -2.32
CA LYS A 53 9.66 -21.01 -3.52
C LYS A 53 10.59 -21.12 -4.72
N LYS A 54 11.40 -22.19 -4.78
CA LYS A 54 12.43 -22.36 -5.81
C LYS A 54 11.88 -22.01 -7.21
N PRO A 55 12.60 -21.18 -7.99
CA PRO A 55 13.99 -20.75 -7.77
C PRO A 55 14.18 -19.47 -6.92
N PHE A 56 13.19 -19.06 -6.11
CA PHE A 56 13.24 -17.82 -5.33
C PHE A 56 13.04 -18.02 -3.82
N TYR A 57 13.56 -17.07 -3.04
CA TYR A 57 13.07 -16.80 -1.69
C TYR A 57 11.98 -15.73 -1.74
N CYS A 58 10.91 -15.93 -0.97
CA CYS A 58 9.76 -15.04 -0.87
C CYS A 58 9.66 -14.48 0.55
N ASN A 59 9.53 -13.16 0.70
CA ASN A 59 9.39 -12.49 1.99
C ASN A 59 7.98 -12.59 2.62
N ARG A 60 7.29 -13.71 2.36
CA ARG A 60 5.97 -14.03 2.89
C ARG A 60 5.95 -15.50 3.29
N ASN A 61 5.34 -15.78 4.42
CA ASN A 61 5.10 -17.13 4.93
C ASN A 61 3.80 -17.15 5.75
N SER A 62 3.49 -18.28 6.39
CA SER A 62 2.28 -18.41 7.22
C SER A 62 2.23 -17.42 8.39
N ALA A 63 3.36 -17.09 9.00
CA ALA A 63 3.42 -16.16 10.14
C ALA A 63 2.97 -14.75 9.74
N TYR A 64 3.32 -14.32 8.51
CA TYR A 64 2.84 -13.04 7.96
C TYR A 64 1.30 -12.97 7.94
N TYR A 65 0.66 -14.07 7.56
CA TYR A 65 -0.79 -14.18 7.40
C TYR A 65 -1.51 -14.68 8.65
N SER A 66 -0.82 -14.79 9.78
CA SER A 66 -1.46 -15.29 11.00
C SER A 66 -2.61 -14.38 11.44
N GLU A 67 -3.71 -15.03 11.80
CA GLU A 67 -4.86 -14.44 12.48
C GLU A 67 -4.74 -14.56 14.00
N ASP A 68 -3.77 -15.31 14.52
CA ASP A 68 -3.60 -15.50 15.96
C ASP A 68 -2.94 -14.26 16.58
N LEU A 69 -3.54 -13.74 17.66
CA LEU A 69 -3.02 -12.55 18.35
C LEU A 69 -1.67 -12.82 19.01
N ASP A 70 -1.50 -13.98 19.65
CA ASP A 70 -0.25 -14.33 20.33
C ASP A 70 0.87 -14.51 19.29
N GLU A 71 0.61 -15.19 18.17
CA GLU A 71 1.58 -15.31 17.07
C GLU A 71 1.96 -13.95 16.48
N THR A 72 0.98 -13.05 16.30
CA THR A 72 1.22 -11.68 15.80
C THR A 72 2.12 -10.89 16.76
N ILE A 73 1.87 -10.98 18.06
CA ILE A 73 2.67 -10.30 19.07
C ILE A 73 4.07 -10.92 19.20
N ASP A 74 4.18 -12.24 19.14
CA ASP A 74 5.47 -12.93 19.19
C ASP A 74 6.32 -12.63 17.96
N LEU A 75 5.70 -12.49 16.78
CA LEU A 75 6.38 -12.02 15.58
C LEU A 75 6.89 -10.59 15.75
N LEU A 76 6.09 -9.65 16.28
CA LEU A 76 6.54 -8.29 16.59
C LEU A 76 7.75 -8.30 17.55
N ARG A 77 7.70 -9.13 18.60
CA ARG A 77 8.80 -9.27 19.56
C ARG A 77 10.05 -9.81 18.89
N ALA A 78 9.92 -10.85 18.07
CA ALA A 78 11.02 -11.46 17.34
C ALA A 78 11.70 -10.44 16.41
N ILE A 79 10.91 -9.64 15.69
CA ILE A 79 11.43 -8.60 14.78
C ILE A 79 12.26 -7.57 15.54
N LEU A 80 11.80 -7.10 16.71
CA LEU A 80 12.52 -6.12 17.52
C LEU A 80 13.88 -6.63 18.03
N ILE A 81 14.05 -7.94 18.17
CA ILE A 81 15.32 -8.58 18.56
C ILE A 81 16.19 -8.84 17.33
N ASP A 82 15.57 -9.35 16.26
CA ASP A 82 16.27 -9.83 15.08
C ASP A 82 16.79 -8.66 14.20
N ALA A 83 16.02 -7.58 14.05
CA ALA A 83 16.38 -6.48 13.14
C ALA A 83 17.72 -5.79 13.49
N PRO A 84 18.00 -5.42 14.76
CA PRO A 84 19.33 -4.91 15.13
C PRO A 84 20.47 -5.91 14.88
N SER A 85 20.20 -7.21 15.06
CA SER A 85 21.19 -8.25 14.81
C SER A 85 21.52 -8.37 13.32
N ILE A 86 20.52 -8.26 12.44
CA ILE A 86 20.72 -8.23 11.00
C ILE A 86 21.45 -6.95 10.56
N LEU A 87 21.12 -5.78 11.13
CA LEU A 87 21.81 -4.53 10.81
C LEU A 87 23.32 -4.62 11.08
N ASN A 88 23.70 -5.22 12.21
CA ASN A 88 25.09 -5.42 12.62
C ASN A 88 25.77 -6.64 11.99
N SER A 89 25.09 -7.37 11.11
CA SER A 89 25.64 -8.57 10.46
C SER A 89 26.66 -8.23 9.35
N GLU A 90 27.46 -9.21 8.94
CA GLU A 90 28.42 -9.11 7.83
C GLU A 90 27.78 -9.39 6.46
N MET A 91 26.45 -9.44 6.35
CA MET A 91 25.75 -9.61 5.07
C MET A 91 26.15 -8.53 4.06
N LEU A 92 26.23 -8.92 2.79
CA LEU A 92 26.33 -7.97 1.68
C LEU A 92 25.20 -6.94 1.76
N TYR A 93 25.53 -5.67 1.54
CA TYR A 93 24.63 -4.55 1.79
C TYR A 93 23.28 -4.68 1.09
N ASN A 94 23.25 -5.06 -0.19
CA ASN A 94 22.02 -5.27 -0.96
C ASN A 94 21.15 -6.42 -0.37
N LYS A 95 21.77 -7.52 0.06
CA LYS A 95 21.07 -8.65 0.68
C LYS A 95 20.55 -8.29 2.07
N LYS A 96 21.35 -7.56 2.85
CA LYS A 96 20.95 -6.98 4.13
C LYS A 96 19.74 -6.06 3.96
N GLN A 97 19.78 -5.16 2.98
CA GLN A 97 18.67 -4.27 2.66
C GLN A 97 17.39 -5.03 2.31
N PHE A 98 17.47 -6.10 1.50
CA PHE A 98 16.34 -6.97 1.20
C PHE A 98 15.75 -7.64 2.44
N VAL A 99 16.61 -8.12 3.35
CA VAL A 99 16.18 -8.70 4.63
C VAL A 99 15.51 -7.65 5.50
N ILE A 100 16.12 -6.48 5.66
CA ILE A 100 15.58 -5.39 6.48
C ILE A 100 14.26 -4.88 5.90
N PHE A 101 14.14 -4.72 4.59
CA PHE A 101 12.88 -4.43 3.91
C PHE A 101 11.79 -5.45 4.29
N SER A 102 12.13 -6.74 4.21
CA SER A 102 11.20 -7.84 4.46
C SER A 102 10.72 -7.89 5.91
N ILE A 103 11.64 -7.69 6.85
CA ILE A 103 11.33 -7.64 8.29
C ILE A 103 10.49 -6.39 8.62
N THR A 104 10.82 -5.24 8.04
CA THR A 104 10.02 -4.01 8.15
C THR A 104 8.59 -4.23 7.64
N GLN A 105 8.40 -4.93 6.51
CA GLN A 105 7.06 -5.25 6.01
C GLN A 105 6.25 -6.15 6.96
N HIS A 106 6.86 -7.18 7.55
CA HIS A 106 6.18 -8.00 8.57
C HIS A 106 5.74 -7.13 9.75
N MET A 107 6.63 -6.25 10.22
CA MET A 107 6.34 -5.35 11.33
C MET A 107 5.20 -4.38 10.99
N LEU A 108 5.20 -3.79 9.79
CA LEU A 108 4.14 -2.91 9.30
C LEU A 108 2.79 -3.64 9.28
N SER A 109 2.75 -4.87 8.76
CA SER A 109 1.53 -5.69 8.74
C SER A 109 1.00 -5.94 10.14
N CYS A 110 1.85 -6.40 11.07
CA CYS A 110 1.45 -6.63 12.45
C CYS A 110 0.93 -5.34 13.13
N ILE A 111 1.60 -4.20 12.96
CA ILE A 111 1.17 -2.92 13.55
C ILE A 111 -0.15 -2.44 12.93
N ALA A 112 -0.33 -2.58 11.62
CA ALA A 112 -1.58 -2.23 10.94
C ALA A 112 -2.77 -3.08 11.42
N LYS A 113 -2.55 -4.39 11.60
CA LYS A 113 -3.53 -5.32 12.21
C LYS A 113 -3.92 -4.83 13.61
N LEU A 114 -2.94 -4.52 14.46
CA LEU A 114 -3.18 -4.03 15.82
C LEU A 114 -3.87 -2.68 15.86
N ILE A 115 -3.53 -1.73 14.98
CA ILE A 115 -4.19 -0.41 14.91
C ILE A 115 -5.69 -0.58 14.67
N GLY A 116 -6.09 -1.46 13.75
CA GLY A 116 -7.50 -1.68 13.48
C GLY A 116 -8.28 -2.24 14.67
N ILE A 117 -7.65 -3.08 15.50
CA ILE A 117 -8.25 -3.57 16.75
C ILE A 117 -8.29 -2.46 17.79
N VAL A 118 -7.17 -1.80 18.04
CA VAL A 118 -7.07 -0.72 19.03
C VAL A 118 -8.07 0.39 18.74
N PHE A 119 -8.25 0.74 17.47
CA PHE A 119 -9.23 1.74 17.04
C PHE A 119 -10.68 1.33 17.33
N SER A 120 -10.98 0.03 17.35
CA SER A 120 -12.33 -0.50 17.55
C SER A 120 -12.82 -0.48 19.00
N TYR A 121 -11.92 -0.35 19.99
CA TYR A 121 -12.27 -0.38 21.41
C TYR A 121 -11.83 0.91 22.09
N ASN A 122 -12.73 1.70 22.65
CA ASN A 122 -12.46 3.01 23.25
C ASN A 122 -11.40 2.94 24.35
N THR A 123 -11.42 1.89 25.17
CA THR A 123 -10.41 1.66 26.22
C THR A 123 -9.01 1.47 25.65
N LEU A 124 -8.88 0.72 24.55
CA LEU A 124 -7.61 0.52 23.87
C LEU A 124 -7.22 1.78 23.08
N LYS A 125 -8.15 2.36 22.34
CA LYS A 125 -7.96 3.57 21.51
C LYS A 125 -7.36 4.70 22.33
N ASN A 126 -7.97 5.02 23.47
CA ASN A 126 -7.51 6.10 24.35
C ASN A 126 -6.10 5.87 24.92
N ARG A 127 -5.65 4.63 25.01
CA ARG A 127 -4.37 4.26 25.65
C ARG A 127 -3.24 4.01 24.66
N TYR A 128 -3.55 3.45 23.49
CA TYR A 128 -2.55 2.84 22.60
C TYR A 128 -2.55 3.40 21.18
N TYR A 129 -3.65 4.03 20.72
CA TYR A 129 -3.83 4.40 19.31
C TYR A 129 -2.75 5.37 18.82
N GLU A 130 -2.56 6.49 19.49
CA GLU A 130 -1.59 7.53 19.05
C GLU A 130 -0.15 7.01 19.06
N LEU A 131 0.21 6.13 20.00
CA LEU A 131 1.55 5.53 20.03
C LEU A 131 1.76 4.56 18.85
N LEU A 132 0.79 3.68 18.59
CA LEU A 132 0.84 2.76 17.45
C LEU A 132 0.86 3.53 16.12
N LYS A 133 0.01 4.55 15.98
CA LYS A 133 -0.05 5.42 14.81
C LYS A 133 1.30 6.12 14.58
N GLY A 134 1.88 6.72 15.61
CA GLY A 134 3.20 7.35 15.53
C GLY A 134 4.33 6.35 15.24
N TYR A 135 4.24 5.13 15.76
CA TYR A 135 5.21 4.07 15.43
C TYR A 135 5.07 3.61 13.97
N LEU A 136 3.84 3.45 13.48
CA LEU A 136 3.57 3.12 12.08
C LEU A 136 4.18 4.17 11.14
N SER A 137 4.04 5.46 11.46
CA SER A 137 4.68 6.54 10.70
C SER A 137 6.20 6.37 10.63
N ARG A 138 6.88 6.26 11.79
CA ARG A 138 8.34 6.10 11.85
C ARG A 138 8.84 4.85 11.11
N LEU A 139 8.08 3.77 11.20
CA LEU A 139 8.41 2.52 10.52
C LEU A 139 8.23 2.65 9.00
N THR A 140 7.28 3.47 8.56
CA THR A 140 7.07 3.77 7.14
C THR A 140 8.11 4.74 6.60
N ASP A 141 8.55 5.73 7.38
CA ASP A 141 9.71 6.57 7.03
C ASP A 141 10.95 5.69 6.82
N TYR A 142 11.20 4.76 7.74
CA TYR A 142 12.30 3.79 7.62
C TYR A 142 12.17 2.89 6.38
N LEU A 143 10.94 2.47 6.04
CA LEU A 143 10.68 1.75 4.79
C LEU A 143 11.06 2.59 3.55
N VAL A 144 10.70 3.87 3.53
CA VAL A 144 11.03 4.80 2.43
C VAL A 144 12.54 4.98 2.28
N GLN A 145 13.27 5.10 3.40
CA GLN A 145 14.75 5.14 3.39
C GLN A 145 15.33 3.89 2.72
N ILE A 146 14.83 2.69 3.09
CA ILE A 146 15.25 1.42 2.49
C ILE A 146 14.94 1.37 0.99
N ILE A 147 13.77 1.87 0.56
CA ILE A 147 13.35 1.88 -0.85
C ILE A 147 14.32 2.70 -1.71
N PHE A 148 14.74 3.87 -1.22
CA PHE A 148 15.55 4.84 -1.95
C PHE A 148 17.04 4.77 -1.64
N ASP A 149 17.49 3.66 -1.05
CA ASP A 149 18.90 3.42 -0.76
C ASP A 149 19.54 4.50 0.10
N GLU A 150 18.78 5.04 1.05
CA GLU A 150 19.33 5.90 2.08
C GLU A 150 20.01 5.05 3.16
N ASP A 151 20.96 5.68 3.83
CA ASP A 151 21.68 5.13 4.97
C ASP A 151 20.72 4.64 6.08
N PHE A 152 20.52 3.31 6.19
CA PHE A 152 19.67 2.68 7.22
C PHE A 152 20.53 1.98 8.27
N TYR A 153 20.65 2.58 9.45
CA TYR A 153 21.53 2.08 10.52
C TYR A 153 20.80 1.72 11.81
N ASP A 154 19.62 2.31 12.05
CA ASP A 154 18.85 2.10 13.28
C ASP A 154 17.41 1.69 12.98
N PHE A 155 17.04 0.48 13.43
CA PHE A 155 15.67 0.03 13.33
C PHE A 155 14.76 0.82 14.30
N PRO A 156 13.56 1.28 13.86
CA PRO A 156 12.64 2.02 14.72
C PRO A 156 12.31 1.30 16.03
N LYS A 157 12.63 1.91 17.16
CA LYS A 157 12.44 1.32 18.50
C LYS A 157 10.96 1.28 18.89
N LEU A 158 10.50 0.13 19.37
CA LEU A 158 9.22 -0.07 20.07
C LEU A 158 9.49 -0.78 21.39
N TYR A 159 8.87 -0.31 22.47
CA TYR A 159 9.13 -0.84 23.82
C TYR A 159 8.39 -2.17 24.05
N PHE A 160 9.10 -3.21 24.49
CA PHE A 160 8.49 -4.52 24.79
C PHE A 160 7.36 -4.42 25.81
N GLY A 161 7.57 -3.70 26.91
CA GLY A 161 6.52 -3.54 27.93
C GLY A 161 5.28 -2.80 27.42
N PHE A 162 5.38 -2.03 26.33
CA PHE A 162 4.20 -1.46 25.69
C PHE A 162 3.39 -2.57 24.99
N ILE A 163 4.06 -3.43 24.23
CA ILE A 163 3.45 -4.56 23.51
C ILE A 163 2.83 -5.54 24.52
N ASP A 164 3.52 -5.83 25.61
CA ASP A 164 3.04 -6.74 26.65
C ASP A 164 1.78 -6.20 27.34
N ASN A 165 1.75 -4.91 27.67
CA ASN A 165 0.56 -4.27 28.22
C ASN A 165 -0.62 -4.27 27.25
N LEU A 166 -0.35 -4.02 25.96
CA LEU A 166 -1.37 -4.10 24.92
C LEU A 166 -1.97 -5.50 24.84
N LEU A 167 -1.14 -6.54 24.81
CA LEU A 167 -1.59 -7.94 24.80
C LEU A 167 -2.42 -8.29 26.04
N ILE A 168 -1.98 -7.88 27.23
CA ILE A 168 -2.73 -8.10 28.48
C ILE A 168 -4.12 -7.47 28.40
N ASP A 169 -4.22 -6.22 27.94
CA ASP A 169 -5.51 -5.53 27.85
C ASP A 169 -6.40 -6.09 26.74
N MET A 170 -5.84 -6.52 25.61
CA MET A 170 -6.59 -7.24 24.57
C MET A 170 -7.14 -8.58 25.08
N LYS A 171 -6.35 -9.35 25.86
CA LYS A 171 -6.80 -10.59 26.48
C LYS A 171 -7.91 -10.37 27.51
N LYS A 172 -7.86 -9.29 28.30
CA LYS A 172 -8.97 -8.92 29.22
C LYS A 172 -10.28 -8.63 28.48
N LEU A 173 -10.19 -8.19 27.23
CA LEU A 173 -11.34 -7.93 26.36
C LEU A 173 -11.75 -9.18 25.54
N ASN A 174 -11.16 -10.34 25.82
CA ASN A 174 -11.36 -11.61 25.09
C ASN A 174 -11.06 -11.51 23.58
N ILE A 175 -10.13 -10.64 23.20
CA ILE A 175 -9.64 -10.55 21.83
C ILE A 175 -8.55 -11.61 21.67
N ALA A 176 -8.80 -12.59 20.81
CA ALA A 176 -7.86 -13.69 20.54
C ALA A 176 -7.36 -13.71 19.09
N SER A 177 -8.01 -12.96 18.19
CA SER A 177 -7.67 -12.94 16.78
C SER A 177 -7.47 -11.54 16.22
N VAL A 178 -6.72 -11.49 15.13
CA VAL A 178 -6.48 -10.34 14.28
C VAL A 178 -6.94 -10.66 12.86
N ARG A 179 -7.09 -9.65 12.00
CA ARG A 179 -7.41 -9.89 10.58
C ARG A 179 -6.21 -10.53 9.86
N GLU A 180 -6.47 -11.52 9.01
CA GLU A 180 -5.46 -12.26 8.25
C GLU A 180 -4.56 -11.34 7.41
N TYR A 181 -5.17 -10.39 6.69
CA TYR A 181 -4.49 -9.48 5.76
C TYR A 181 -4.81 -8.02 6.03
N SER A 182 -3.79 -7.18 5.92
CA SER A 182 -3.94 -5.83 5.38
C SER A 182 -3.90 -5.97 3.86
N GLU A 183 -4.93 -5.53 3.11
CA GLU A 183 -5.01 -5.62 1.63
C GLU A 183 -3.95 -4.74 0.90
N MET A 184 -2.86 -4.40 1.59
CA MET A 184 -2.17 -3.10 1.53
C MET A 184 -0.69 -3.15 1.19
N ASP A 185 -0.13 -4.34 1.08
CA ASP A 185 1.32 -4.46 1.19
C ASP A 185 2.02 -4.29 -0.15
N ASN A 186 1.27 -3.91 -1.18
CA ASN A 186 1.80 -3.62 -2.51
C ASN A 186 2.41 -2.22 -2.54
N ILE A 187 3.58 -2.11 -1.90
CA ILE A 187 4.44 -0.93 -1.87
C ILE A 187 4.68 -0.40 -3.28
N LEU A 188 4.81 -1.27 -4.29
CA LEU A 188 5.01 -0.84 -5.68
C LEU A 188 3.82 -0.03 -6.20
N ILE A 189 2.59 -0.51 -6.01
CA ILE A 189 1.39 0.22 -6.42
C ILE A 189 1.27 1.54 -5.66
N MET A 190 1.48 1.52 -4.33
CA MET A 190 1.44 2.76 -3.55
C MET A 190 2.50 3.76 -4.01
N THR A 191 3.74 3.32 -4.26
CA THR A 191 4.84 4.17 -4.78
C THR A 191 4.46 4.78 -6.13
N THR A 192 3.90 3.96 -7.01
CA THR A 192 3.58 4.38 -8.36
C THR A 192 2.42 5.37 -8.38
N ALA A 193 1.36 5.08 -7.62
CA ALA A 193 0.23 5.98 -7.45
C ALA A 193 0.61 7.27 -6.71
N PHE A 194 1.54 7.21 -5.76
CA PHE A 194 2.10 8.39 -5.12
C PHE A 194 2.69 9.35 -6.15
N PHE A 195 3.57 8.89 -7.04
CA PHE A 195 4.17 9.77 -8.06
C PHE A 195 3.13 10.35 -9.04
N ALA A 196 2.08 9.58 -9.33
CA ALA A 196 0.94 10.05 -10.13
C ALA A 196 0.19 11.20 -9.44
N LEU A 197 0.04 11.14 -8.11
CA LEU A 197 -0.81 12.03 -7.33
C LEU A 197 -0.05 13.00 -6.40
N CYS A 198 1.29 13.00 -6.36
CA CYS A 198 2.07 13.69 -5.33
C CYS A 198 1.77 15.19 -5.21
N ASP A 199 1.57 15.89 -6.32
CA ASP A 199 1.18 17.31 -6.32
C ASP A 199 -0.21 17.52 -5.70
N TYR A 200 -1.11 16.56 -5.90
CA TYR A 200 -2.45 16.58 -5.32
C TYR A 200 -2.40 16.27 -3.83
N ILE A 201 -1.68 15.22 -3.44
CA ILE A 201 -1.49 14.86 -2.04
C ILE A 201 -0.88 16.07 -1.30
N GLY A 202 0.19 16.64 -1.85
CA GLY A 202 0.96 17.75 -1.28
C GLY A 202 0.21 19.06 -1.01
N VAL A 203 -1.02 19.25 -1.53
CA VAL A 203 -1.84 20.47 -1.29
C VAL A 203 -3.01 20.25 -0.33
N ASN A 204 -3.15 19.04 0.21
CA ASN A 204 -4.18 18.69 1.17
C ASN A 204 -3.65 18.78 2.61
N ASP A 205 -4.56 19.04 3.54
CA ASP A 205 -4.22 19.18 4.97
C ASP A 205 -4.23 17.82 5.67
N ILE A 206 -5.12 16.92 5.22
CA ILE A 206 -5.37 15.63 5.88
C ILE A 206 -5.62 14.53 4.85
N ILE A 207 -5.02 13.37 5.07
CA ILE A 207 -5.38 12.11 4.40
C ILE A 207 -6.21 11.28 5.38
N ILE A 208 -7.44 10.93 5.01
CA ILE A 208 -8.31 10.03 5.77
C ILE A 208 -8.42 8.70 5.03
N SER A 209 -8.26 7.59 5.75
CA SER A 209 -8.44 6.26 5.17
C SER A 209 -9.34 5.36 6.01
N PRO A 210 -10.19 4.54 5.37
CA PRO A 210 -10.93 3.49 6.07
C PRO A 210 -9.99 2.37 6.55
N LEU A 211 -10.16 1.97 7.81
CA LEU A 211 -9.54 0.77 8.36
C LEU A 211 -10.35 -0.48 7.97
N GLN A 212 -9.71 -1.64 7.80
CA GLN A 212 -8.26 -1.89 7.84
C GLN A 212 -7.60 -1.84 6.46
N GLY A 213 -8.40 -1.97 5.39
CA GLY A 213 -7.93 -2.11 4.01
C GLY A 213 -7.08 -0.95 3.52
N ALA A 214 -7.21 0.26 4.07
CA ALA A 214 -6.45 1.44 3.65
C ALA A 214 -5.48 2.03 4.72
N ALA A 215 -5.19 1.30 5.81
CA ALA A 215 -4.26 1.69 6.88
C ALA A 215 -2.85 2.17 6.44
N LEU A 216 -2.13 1.47 5.56
CA LEU A 216 -0.74 1.81 5.19
C LEU A 216 -0.62 2.98 4.21
N ILE A 217 -1.69 3.33 3.48
CA ILE A 217 -1.63 4.34 2.42
C ILE A 217 -1.27 5.73 2.96
N PRO A 218 -1.97 6.27 3.99
CA PRO A 218 -1.65 7.60 4.51
C PRO A 218 -0.22 7.75 5.05
N PRO A 219 0.28 6.89 5.96
CA PRO A 219 1.65 7.05 6.45
C PRO A 219 2.68 6.86 5.33
N PHE A 220 2.42 5.99 4.34
CA PHE A 220 3.30 5.82 3.19
C PHE A 220 3.40 7.09 2.35
N TYR A 221 2.26 7.71 2.02
CA TYR A 221 2.25 8.94 1.23
C TYR A 221 2.90 10.11 1.95
N ILE A 222 2.69 10.23 3.26
CA ILE A 222 3.34 11.27 4.07
C ILE A 222 4.86 11.04 4.13
N SER A 223 5.31 9.81 4.35
CA SER A 223 6.74 9.47 4.37
C SER A 223 7.39 9.81 3.02
N MET A 224 6.73 9.47 1.91
CA MET A 224 7.17 9.80 0.56
C MET A 224 7.21 11.32 0.32
N LEU A 225 6.22 12.09 0.79
CA LEU A 225 6.25 13.55 0.70
C LEU A 225 7.41 14.17 1.48
N ASN A 226 7.67 13.70 2.70
CA ASN A 226 8.78 14.19 3.52
C ASN A 226 10.12 13.95 2.81
N TYR A 227 10.33 12.73 2.31
CA TYR A 227 11.51 12.39 1.49
C TYR A 227 11.65 13.30 0.25
N MET A 228 10.54 13.59 -0.44
CA MET A 228 10.53 14.50 -1.59
C MET A 228 10.84 15.96 -1.21
N ASN A 229 10.45 16.35 0.01
CA ASN A 229 10.69 17.71 0.51
C ASN A 229 12.15 17.96 0.79
N ASP A 230 12.79 17.03 1.50
CA ASP A 230 14.21 17.09 1.83
C ASP A 230 15.09 17.13 0.57
N THR A 231 14.57 16.61 -0.55
CA THR A 231 15.30 16.56 -1.81
C THR A 231 15.04 17.77 -2.72
N LYS A 232 13.79 18.19 -2.99
CA LYS A 232 13.51 19.18 -4.07
C LYS A 232 12.21 20.01 -3.97
N LYS A 233 11.33 19.84 -2.97
CA LYS A 233 10.00 20.49 -2.94
C LYS A 233 9.63 21.03 -1.55
N ASP A 234 8.72 22.01 -1.49
CA ASP A 234 8.11 22.49 -0.24
C ASP A 234 6.62 22.12 -0.23
N PHE A 235 6.31 20.86 0.07
CA PHE A 235 4.95 20.43 0.39
C PHE A 235 4.58 20.85 1.81
N SER A 236 3.32 21.24 2.02
CA SER A 236 2.80 21.52 3.36
C SER A 236 2.84 20.28 4.24
N LYS A 237 2.99 20.47 5.56
CA LYS A 237 2.88 19.37 6.52
C LYS A 237 1.46 18.80 6.49
N ILE A 238 1.35 17.51 6.17
CA ILE A 238 0.08 16.80 6.06
C ILE A 238 -0.13 15.89 7.27
N SER A 239 -1.34 15.88 7.80
CA SER A 239 -1.76 14.93 8.83
C SER A 239 -2.48 13.73 8.21
N TYR A 240 -2.62 12.64 8.94
CA TYR A 240 -3.53 11.57 8.53
C TYR A 240 -4.39 11.08 9.66
N GLU A 241 -5.56 10.57 9.33
CA GLU A 241 -6.50 9.96 10.27
C GLU A 241 -7.15 8.71 9.67
N TYR A 242 -7.76 7.93 10.55
CA TYR A 242 -8.51 6.75 10.16
C TYR A 242 -9.97 6.89 10.56
N VAL A 243 -10.80 6.20 9.79
CA VAL A 243 -12.20 5.92 10.14
C VAL A 243 -12.46 4.44 9.95
N ARG A 244 -13.50 3.90 10.56
CA ARG A 244 -13.93 2.51 10.38
C ARG A 244 -15.40 2.48 10.02
N TYR A 245 -15.70 1.88 8.87
CA TYR A 245 -17.05 1.63 8.41
C TYR A 245 -17.14 0.22 7.83
N SER A 246 -18.11 -0.56 8.30
CA SER A 246 -18.45 -1.87 7.75
C SER A 246 -19.96 -1.90 7.51
N ARG A 247 -20.36 -2.13 6.26
CA ARG A 247 -21.78 -2.29 5.90
C ARG A 247 -22.29 -3.71 6.10
N TYR A 248 -21.42 -4.69 5.90
CA TYR A 248 -21.80 -6.10 5.70
C TYR A 248 -21.25 -7.04 6.75
N ASP A 249 -20.32 -6.57 7.58
CA ASP A 249 -19.51 -7.46 8.40
C ASP A 249 -19.81 -7.23 9.88
N THR A 250 -20.63 -8.11 10.45
CA THR A 250 -20.85 -8.22 11.90
C THR A 250 -19.59 -8.71 12.63
N SER A 251 -18.59 -9.22 11.91
CA SER A 251 -17.28 -9.62 12.47
C SER A 251 -16.35 -8.42 12.72
N HIS A 252 -16.68 -7.23 12.21
CA HIS A 252 -15.83 -6.05 12.29
C HIS A 252 -16.37 -5.03 13.28
N PHE A 253 -16.37 -5.43 14.56
CA PHE A 253 -16.77 -4.61 15.70
C PHE A 253 -16.03 -3.27 15.76
N CYS A 254 -16.75 -2.19 16.06
CA CYS A 254 -16.23 -0.89 16.45
C CYS A 254 -17.22 -0.24 17.42
N GLN A 255 -16.76 0.19 18.60
CA GLN A 255 -17.61 0.78 19.63
C GLN A 255 -18.21 2.13 19.23
N GLU A 256 -17.42 2.96 18.56
CA GLU A 256 -17.89 4.24 18.03
C GLU A 256 -18.55 4.03 16.67
N SER A 257 -19.76 4.57 16.52
CA SER A 257 -20.40 4.73 15.22
C SER A 257 -19.56 5.62 14.30
N LEU A 258 -19.75 5.49 12.97
CA LEU A 258 -19.06 6.35 12.01
C LEU A 258 -19.33 7.85 12.29
N SER A 259 -20.55 8.21 12.71
CA SER A 259 -20.92 9.58 13.07
C SER A 259 -20.15 10.10 14.28
N GLU A 260 -19.96 9.30 15.33
CA GLU A 260 -19.14 9.67 16.49
C GLU A 260 -17.67 9.83 16.10
N GLN A 261 -17.13 8.91 15.30
CA GLN A 261 -15.76 8.98 14.81
C GLN A 261 -15.52 10.28 14.01
N VAL A 262 -16.42 10.62 13.08
CA VAL A 262 -16.33 11.83 12.27
C VAL A 262 -16.54 13.10 13.10
N TYR A 263 -17.42 13.07 14.09
CA TYR A 263 -17.56 14.18 15.05
C TYR A 263 -16.25 14.43 15.81
N HIS A 264 -15.54 13.38 16.26
CA HIS A 264 -14.24 13.54 16.88
C HIS A 264 -13.17 14.11 15.94
N LEU A 265 -13.28 13.87 14.63
CA LEU A 265 -12.39 14.51 13.65
C LEU A 265 -12.70 16.01 13.51
N SER A 266 -13.97 16.40 13.55
CA SER A 266 -14.36 17.81 13.40
C SER A 266 -14.00 18.68 14.59
N THR A 267 -13.73 18.10 15.77
CA THR A 267 -13.16 18.83 16.90
C THR A 267 -11.65 19.05 16.80
N LYS A 268 -10.95 18.27 15.95
CA LYS A 268 -9.51 18.35 15.73
C LYS A 268 -9.12 19.24 14.54
N TYR A 269 -9.98 19.31 13.53
CA TYR A 269 -9.66 19.96 12.26
C TYR A 269 -10.75 20.97 11.86
N PRO A 270 -10.39 22.13 11.27
CA PRO A 270 -11.36 23.13 10.87
C PRO A 270 -12.21 22.66 9.68
N VAL A 271 -13.42 23.21 9.55
CA VAL A 271 -14.40 22.92 8.48
C VAL A 271 -13.84 23.09 7.06
N VAL A 272 -12.86 23.99 6.89
CA VAL A 272 -12.23 24.32 5.60
C VAL A 272 -11.08 23.39 5.21
N SER A 273 -10.70 22.45 6.09
CA SER A 273 -9.59 21.52 5.83
C SER A 273 -9.80 20.77 4.52
N LYS A 274 -8.75 20.69 3.71
CA LYS A 274 -8.70 19.91 2.47
C LYS A 274 -8.38 18.47 2.80
N ILE A 275 -9.36 17.60 2.58
CA ILE A 275 -9.33 16.18 2.92
C ILE A 275 -9.20 15.36 1.64
N ILE A 276 -8.23 14.44 1.63
CA ILE A 276 -8.26 13.28 0.72
C ILE A 276 -8.79 12.09 1.50
N LEU A 277 -9.96 11.59 1.13
CA LEU A 277 -10.46 10.30 1.58
C LEU A 277 -9.95 9.23 0.61
N ILE A 278 -8.99 8.41 1.02
CA ILE A 278 -8.35 7.40 0.16
C ILE A 278 -8.60 5.98 0.66
N ASP A 279 -9.10 5.14 -0.23
CA ASP A 279 -9.34 3.71 0.00
C ASP A 279 -8.39 2.85 -0.86
N ASP A 280 -8.18 1.60 -0.43
CA ASP A 280 -7.29 0.68 -1.12
C ASP A 280 -7.94 0.13 -2.38
N ASN A 281 -9.21 -0.25 -2.33
CA ASN A 281 -9.93 -0.70 -3.51
C ASN A 281 -11.38 -0.22 -3.47
N THR A 282 -12.09 -0.35 -4.60
CA THR A 282 -13.53 -0.03 -4.60
C THR A 282 -14.32 -1.11 -5.31
N GLY A 283 -15.21 -1.78 -4.57
CA GLY A 283 -16.23 -2.66 -5.16
C GLY A 283 -17.40 -1.82 -5.66
N THR A 284 -18.35 -1.57 -4.77
CA THR A 284 -19.60 -0.85 -5.05
C THR A 284 -19.54 0.64 -4.73
N ALA A 285 -18.38 1.17 -4.34
CA ALA A 285 -18.16 2.53 -3.81
C ALA A 285 -18.94 2.89 -2.54
N ILE A 286 -19.68 1.95 -1.96
CA ILE A 286 -20.54 2.23 -0.80
C ILE A 286 -19.75 2.68 0.44
N THR A 287 -18.61 2.03 0.73
CA THR A 287 -17.78 2.36 1.90
C THR A 287 -17.32 3.81 1.83
N ILE A 288 -16.63 4.17 0.75
CA ILE A 288 -16.08 5.50 0.56
C ILE A 288 -17.18 6.57 0.43
N LYS A 289 -18.32 6.26 -0.22
CA LYS A 289 -19.48 7.15 -0.30
C LYS A 289 -20.11 7.41 1.07
N THR A 290 -20.27 6.38 1.88
CA THR A 290 -20.87 6.53 3.22
C THR A 290 -20.00 7.39 4.12
N ILE A 291 -18.68 7.16 4.07
CA ILE A 291 -17.72 7.98 4.81
C ILE A 291 -17.72 9.42 4.29
N LYS A 292 -17.67 9.64 2.97
CA LYS A 292 -17.74 10.98 2.35
C LYS A 292 -18.98 11.74 2.83
N ASN A 293 -20.15 11.09 2.80
CA ASN A 293 -21.41 11.69 3.22
C ASN A 293 -21.41 12.09 4.70
N GLU A 294 -20.79 11.28 5.55
CA GLU A 294 -20.68 11.63 6.98
C GLU A 294 -19.70 12.79 7.19
N LEU A 295 -18.54 12.77 6.51
CA LEU A 295 -17.56 13.85 6.55
C LEU A 295 -18.15 15.18 6.05
N LEU A 296 -18.98 15.16 5.01
CA LEU A 296 -19.65 16.35 4.45
C LEU A 296 -20.58 17.07 5.45
N ARG A 297 -20.92 16.46 6.59
CA ARG A 297 -21.66 17.13 7.67
C ARG A 297 -20.82 18.16 8.42
N TYR A 298 -19.49 18.03 8.38
CA TYR A 298 -18.56 18.85 9.15
C TYR A 298 -17.45 19.50 8.31
N PHE A 299 -17.19 18.99 7.11
CA PHE A 299 -16.13 19.47 6.22
C PHE A 299 -16.67 19.80 4.84
N THR A 300 -16.03 20.77 4.18
CA THR A 300 -16.47 21.28 2.87
C THR A 300 -15.62 20.81 1.70
N ASN A 301 -14.33 20.49 1.94
CA ASN A 301 -13.36 20.19 0.90
C ASN A 301 -12.91 18.72 0.98
N ILE A 302 -13.69 17.80 0.43
CA ILE A 302 -13.38 16.36 0.47
C ILE A 302 -13.23 15.82 -0.94
N THR A 303 -12.08 15.20 -1.20
CA THR A 303 -11.79 14.47 -2.44
C THR A 303 -11.74 12.98 -2.15
N THR A 304 -12.46 12.16 -2.93
CA THR A 304 -12.37 10.70 -2.86
C THR A 304 -11.29 10.15 -3.79
N CYS A 305 -10.48 9.22 -3.28
CA CYS A 305 -9.40 8.57 -4.02
C CYS A 305 -9.42 7.05 -3.82
N VAL A 306 -9.09 6.27 -4.85
CA VAL A 306 -9.01 4.80 -4.76
C VAL A 306 -7.78 4.23 -5.47
N LEU A 307 -7.14 3.27 -4.82
CA LEU A 307 -5.94 2.54 -5.26
C LEU A 307 -6.24 1.18 -5.94
N GLU A 308 -7.22 1.10 -6.85
CA GLU A 308 -7.81 -0.16 -7.35
C GLU A 308 -6.80 -1.31 -7.66
N TYR A 309 -6.66 -2.27 -6.72
CA TYR A 309 -5.72 -3.41 -6.80
C TYR A 309 -6.22 -4.57 -7.69
N TYR A 310 -7.54 -4.81 -7.79
CA TYR A 310 -8.11 -6.09 -8.28
C TYR A 310 -9.36 -5.94 -9.18
N TRP A 311 -9.24 -5.19 -10.28
CA TRP A 311 -10.38 -4.91 -11.16
C TRP A 311 -10.90 -6.08 -11.99
N GLU A 312 -10.04 -7.07 -12.31
CA GLU A 312 -10.42 -8.18 -13.21
C GLU A 312 -11.64 -8.96 -12.69
N ALA A 313 -11.65 -9.33 -11.41
CA ALA A 313 -12.77 -10.08 -10.83
C ALA A 313 -14.09 -9.29 -10.82
N LYS A 314 -14.01 -7.95 -10.89
CA LYS A 314 -15.16 -7.03 -10.87
C LYS A 314 -15.73 -6.76 -12.26
N LEU A 315 -14.92 -6.88 -13.31
CA LEU A 315 -15.42 -6.84 -14.70
C LEU A 315 -16.06 -8.16 -15.16
N TYR A 316 -15.71 -9.28 -14.53
CA TYR A 316 -16.11 -10.62 -15.01
C TYR A 316 -17.31 -11.26 -14.28
N LYS A 317 -18.11 -10.51 -13.49
CA LYS A 317 -19.33 -11.06 -12.85
C LYS A 317 -20.61 -10.47 -13.42
N ALA A 318 -21.41 -11.37 -13.99
CA ALA A 318 -22.76 -11.19 -14.49
C ALA A 318 -23.78 -10.94 -13.37
N ASP A 319 -24.73 -10.05 -13.66
CA ASP A 319 -26.10 -9.91 -13.15
C ASP A 319 -26.40 -9.82 -11.63
N THR A 320 -25.44 -10.00 -10.72
CA THR A 320 -25.73 -10.11 -9.27
C THR A 320 -24.96 -9.18 -8.33
N TYR A 321 -23.93 -8.49 -8.82
CA TYR A 321 -23.18 -7.50 -8.03
C TYR A 321 -23.41 -6.09 -8.58
N PRO A 322 -23.63 -5.07 -7.73
CA PRO A 322 -23.77 -3.69 -8.19
C PRO A 322 -22.52 -3.29 -8.97
N ALA A 323 -22.72 -2.71 -10.16
CA ALA A 323 -21.65 -2.23 -11.02
C ALA A 323 -20.74 -1.23 -10.27
N PHE A 324 -19.46 -1.23 -10.64
CA PHE A 324 -18.45 -0.28 -10.15
C PHE A 324 -18.92 1.16 -10.42
N GLN A 325 -19.20 1.93 -9.36
CA GLN A 325 -19.78 3.28 -9.47
C GLN A 325 -18.69 4.35 -9.50
N LEU A 326 -18.13 4.58 -10.69
CA LEU A 326 -17.08 5.58 -10.96
C LEU A 326 -17.48 7.00 -10.59
N ASP A 327 -18.76 7.36 -10.77
CA ASP A 327 -19.24 8.75 -10.58
C ASP A 327 -19.11 9.26 -9.14
N ASP A 328 -18.94 8.37 -8.15
CA ASP A 328 -18.76 8.72 -6.74
C ASP A 328 -17.28 8.90 -6.33
N ILE A 329 -16.33 8.64 -7.24
CA ILE A 329 -14.89 8.69 -6.98
C ILE A 329 -14.24 9.83 -7.78
N ASP A 330 -13.68 10.82 -7.07
CA ASP A 330 -13.08 12.00 -7.69
C ASP A 330 -11.74 11.65 -8.37
N LEU A 331 -10.95 10.76 -7.76
CA LEU A 331 -9.66 10.30 -8.23
C LEU A 331 -9.59 8.79 -8.21
N ILE A 332 -9.34 8.20 -9.37
CA ILE A 332 -8.98 6.79 -9.46
C ILE A 332 -7.54 6.78 -9.90
N THR A 333 -6.68 6.22 -9.06
CA THR A 333 -5.34 5.89 -9.53
C THR A 333 -5.51 4.97 -10.74
N PRO A 334 -4.70 5.14 -11.79
CA PRO A 334 -4.90 4.35 -13.00
C PRO A 334 -4.81 2.87 -12.64
N LEU A 335 -5.28 1.99 -13.52
CA LEU A 335 -5.37 0.54 -13.29
C LEU A 335 -3.95 -0.09 -13.21
N CYS A 336 -3.23 0.21 -12.13
CA CYS A 336 -1.79 0.37 -12.09
C CYS A 336 -1.07 -0.97 -12.26
N TYR A 337 -0.11 -0.96 -13.17
CA TYR A 337 1.05 -1.85 -13.26
C TYR A 337 0.82 -3.32 -13.61
N ARG A 338 -0.13 -4.04 -12.99
CA ARG A 338 -0.42 -5.44 -13.32
C ARG A 338 -0.74 -5.62 -14.79
N HIS A 339 -1.54 -4.71 -15.33
CA HIS A 339 -1.93 -4.74 -16.73
C HIS A 339 -0.84 -4.18 -17.63
N PHE A 340 -0.07 -3.18 -17.21
CA PHE A 340 1.04 -2.68 -18.02
C PHE A 340 2.14 -3.75 -18.21
N LYS A 341 2.52 -4.48 -17.16
CA LYS A 341 3.48 -5.58 -17.26
C LYS A 341 2.95 -6.78 -18.03
N ILE A 342 1.72 -7.23 -17.76
CA ILE A 342 1.08 -8.31 -18.55
C ILE A 342 0.94 -7.87 -20.01
N LEU A 343 0.55 -6.62 -20.28
CA LEU A 343 0.43 -6.09 -21.62
C LEU A 343 1.79 -5.99 -22.32
N ASN A 344 2.85 -5.55 -21.65
CA ASN A 344 4.21 -5.50 -22.20
C ASN A 344 4.79 -6.90 -22.46
N GLU A 345 4.67 -7.83 -21.51
CA GLU A 345 5.06 -9.24 -21.70
C GLU A 345 4.31 -9.89 -22.87
N GLN A 346 3.06 -9.50 -23.10
CA GLN A 346 2.23 -9.97 -24.21
C GLN A 346 2.52 -9.26 -25.54
N ILE A 347 2.85 -7.96 -25.52
CA ILE A 347 3.36 -7.22 -26.68
C ILE A 347 4.69 -7.84 -27.13
N ASP A 348 5.56 -8.19 -26.19
CA ASP A 348 6.81 -8.87 -26.47
C ASP A 348 6.58 -10.32 -26.95
N TYR A 349 5.57 -11.03 -26.45
CA TYR A 349 5.13 -12.32 -26.99
C TYR A 349 4.65 -12.20 -28.45
N ILE A 350 3.80 -11.22 -28.76
CA ILE A 350 3.31 -10.94 -30.12
C ILE A 350 4.47 -10.54 -31.05
N LYS A 351 5.42 -9.76 -30.54
CA LYS A 351 6.62 -9.34 -31.29
C LYS A 351 7.60 -10.49 -31.53
N ASN A 352 7.71 -11.45 -30.61
CA ASN A 352 8.81 -12.42 -30.60
C ASN A 352 8.43 -13.89 -30.80
N LEU A 353 7.14 -14.23 -30.98
CA LEU A 353 6.63 -15.56 -31.41
C LEU A 353 7.43 -16.78 -30.86
N LYS A 354 7.78 -16.77 -29.57
CA LYS A 354 8.34 -17.94 -28.89
C LYS A 354 7.38 -18.42 -27.82
N GLU A 355 7.03 -19.69 -27.91
CA GLU A 355 6.14 -20.38 -26.98
C GLU A 355 6.72 -20.34 -25.56
N ILE A 356 6.15 -19.47 -24.72
CA ILE A 356 6.28 -19.56 -23.27
C ILE A 356 4.94 -20.09 -22.76
N HIS A 357 4.96 -21.21 -22.04
CA HIS A 357 3.76 -21.78 -21.41
C HIS A 357 3.18 -20.81 -20.37
N THR A 358 2.21 -20.00 -20.78
CA THR A 358 1.47 -19.12 -19.87
C THR A 358 0.48 -19.92 -19.03
N ARG A 359 0.43 -19.62 -17.72
CA ARG A 359 -0.54 -20.16 -16.74
C ARG A 359 -2.01 -19.80 -17.00
N TYR A 360 -2.32 -19.05 -18.06
CA TYR A 360 -3.66 -18.56 -18.37
C TYR A 360 -4.13 -19.14 -19.71
N SER A 361 -5.36 -19.67 -19.75
CA SER A 361 -5.91 -20.34 -20.94
C SER A 361 -6.31 -19.33 -22.03
N GLN A 362 -6.17 -19.73 -23.31
CA GLN A 362 -6.53 -18.96 -24.51
C GLN A 362 -7.95 -18.34 -24.49
N GLY A 363 -8.90 -18.91 -23.73
CA GLY A 363 -10.25 -18.35 -23.58
C GLY A 363 -10.32 -17.00 -22.86
N SER A 364 -9.32 -16.68 -22.04
CA SER A 364 -9.18 -15.39 -21.36
C SER A 364 -8.67 -14.27 -22.29
N PHE A 365 -8.05 -14.63 -23.43
CA PHE A 365 -7.35 -13.71 -24.32
C PHE A 365 -8.25 -12.98 -25.32
N ASN A 366 -9.29 -13.63 -25.88
CA ASN A 366 -10.25 -12.95 -26.76
C ASN A 366 -11.00 -11.81 -26.02
N LYS A 367 -11.10 -11.90 -24.68
CA LYS A 367 -11.77 -10.90 -23.84
C LYS A 367 -10.87 -9.72 -23.43
N LEU A 368 -9.54 -9.86 -23.47
CA LEU A 368 -8.59 -8.75 -23.26
C LEU A 368 -8.50 -7.81 -24.46
N SER A 369 -8.62 -8.34 -25.69
CA SER A 369 -8.79 -7.51 -26.89
C SER A 369 -10.10 -6.70 -26.86
N MET A 370 -11.16 -7.23 -26.23
CA MET A 370 -12.38 -6.49 -25.95
C MET A 370 -12.16 -5.35 -24.95
N ILE A 371 -11.28 -5.52 -23.95
CA ILE A 371 -10.97 -4.45 -22.98
C ILE A 371 -10.23 -3.29 -23.66
N TYR A 372 -9.30 -3.55 -24.57
CA TYR A 372 -8.62 -2.47 -25.32
C TYR A 372 -9.57 -1.72 -26.27
N ASN A 373 -10.55 -2.42 -26.85
CA ASN A 373 -11.57 -1.81 -27.72
C ASN A 373 -12.77 -1.23 -26.95
N ALA A 374 -12.99 -1.62 -25.68
CA ALA A 374 -14.09 -1.16 -24.82
C ALA A 374 -13.65 -0.14 -23.75
N ILE A 375 -12.35 0.01 -23.50
CA ILE A 375 -11.79 1.20 -22.82
C ILE A 375 -11.78 2.36 -23.83
N ASP A 376 -12.96 2.70 -24.32
CA ASP A 376 -13.24 4.07 -24.68
C ASP A 376 -13.55 4.75 -23.34
N TYR A 377 -12.51 5.26 -22.66
CA TYR A 377 -12.65 5.98 -21.38
C TYR A 377 -13.76 7.04 -21.46
N SER A 378 -14.06 7.55 -22.66
CA SER A 378 -15.13 8.52 -22.90
C SER A 378 -16.56 8.00 -22.73
N GLN A 379 -16.79 6.68 -22.73
CA GLN A 379 -18.11 6.05 -22.58
C GLN A 379 -18.45 5.69 -21.13
N TYR A 380 -17.46 5.42 -20.28
CA TYR A 380 -17.62 5.13 -18.86
C TYR A 380 -17.50 6.38 -17.97
N ILE A 381 -16.98 7.47 -18.52
CA ILE A 381 -17.07 8.81 -17.95
C ILE A 381 -18.44 9.35 -18.33
N SER A 382 -19.38 9.40 -17.39
CA SER A 382 -20.66 10.06 -17.67
C SER A 382 -20.40 11.47 -18.18
N LYS A 383 -20.97 11.82 -19.34
CA LYS A 383 -20.71 13.11 -20.04
C LYS A 383 -21.06 14.35 -19.21
N SER A 384 -21.68 14.18 -18.04
CA SER A 384 -22.32 15.24 -17.27
C SER A 384 -21.58 15.69 -16.01
N SER A 385 -20.51 15.04 -15.56
CA SER A 385 -19.95 15.35 -14.22
C SER A 385 -18.42 15.44 -14.12
N ILE A 386 -17.66 15.23 -15.19
CA ILE A 386 -16.19 15.30 -15.12
C ILE A 386 -15.69 16.58 -15.77
N ASP A 387 -15.29 17.53 -14.92
CA ASP A 387 -14.52 18.73 -15.26
C ASP A 387 -13.33 18.36 -16.19
N GLU A 388 -13.10 19.20 -17.20
CA GLU A 388 -12.01 19.10 -18.18
C GLU A 388 -10.64 18.92 -17.50
N LEU A 389 -10.50 19.47 -16.28
CA LEU A 389 -9.36 19.27 -15.40
C LEU A 389 -9.13 17.82 -14.96
N CYS A 390 -10.18 17.03 -14.71
CA CYS A 390 -10.03 15.64 -14.31
C CYS A 390 -9.63 14.74 -15.50
N LYS A 391 -10.15 15.02 -16.70
CA LYS A 391 -9.69 14.37 -17.94
C LYS A 391 -8.22 14.66 -18.21
N LEU A 392 -7.80 15.92 -18.08
CA LEU A 392 -6.39 16.32 -18.14
C LEU A 392 -5.53 15.62 -17.08
N ARG A 393 -6.05 15.42 -15.87
CA ARG A 393 -5.33 14.69 -14.80
C ARG A 393 -5.13 13.21 -15.15
N ILE A 394 -6.16 12.51 -15.62
CA ILE A 394 -6.07 11.09 -16.03
C ILE A 394 -5.09 10.92 -17.21
N LEU A 395 -5.12 11.82 -18.19
CA LEU A 395 -4.17 11.81 -19.32
C LEU A 395 -2.73 12.08 -18.87
N ASN A 396 -2.51 13.06 -17.99
CA ASN A 396 -1.19 13.35 -17.40
C ASN A 396 -0.65 12.17 -16.59
N ILE A 397 -1.52 11.45 -15.91
CA ILE A 397 -1.18 10.24 -15.19
C ILE A 397 -0.73 9.16 -16.21
N TYR A 398 -1.53 8.88 -17.25
CA TYR A 398 -1.18 7.89 -18.29
C TYR A 398 0.18 8.17 -18.96
N GLU A 399 0.46 9.41 -19.33
CA GLU A 399 1.76 9.79 -19.92
C GLU A 399 2.93 9.54 -18.95
N ARG A 400 2.75 9.77 -17.65
CA ARG A 400 3.76 9.46 -16.62
C ARG A 400 4.00 7.96 -16.48
N PHE A 401 2.97 7.13 -16.60
CA PHE A 401 3.11 5.67 -16.56
C PHE A 401 3.82 5.11 -17.78
N LYS A 402 3.48 5.60 -18.98
CA LYS A 402 4.18 5.17 -20.21
C LYS A 402 5.68 5.47 -20.12
N TYR A 403 6.05 6.63 -19.58
CA TYR A 403 7.43 6.98 -19.32
C TYR A 403 8.10 6.09 -18.25
N LEU A 404 7.39 5.77 -17.16
CA LEU A 404 7.85 4.82 -16.14
C LEU A 404 8.15 3.46 -16.75
N ASP A 405 7.24 2.92 -17.55
CA ASP A 405 7.40 1.66 -18.27
C ASP A 405 8.59 1.69 -19.23
N ASP A 406 8.75 2.79 -19.99
CA ASP A 406 9.86 2.96 -20.93
C ASP A 406 11.23 2.98 -20.20
N ILE A 407 11.32 3.62 -19.02
CA ILE A 407 12.52 3.57 -18.17
C ILE A 407 12.76 2.16 -17.64
N MET A 408 11.71 1.50 -17.15
CA MET A 408 11.83 0.16 -16.57
C MET A 408 12.23 -0.88 -17.62
N ALA A 409 11.80 -0.72 -18.87
CA ALA A 409 12.26 -1.51 -20.00
C ALA A 409 13.76 -1.26 -20.29
N ASP A 410 14.19 0.00 -20.33
CA ASP A 410 15.57 0.37 -20.63
C ASP A 410 16.55 -0.06 -19.51
N TYR A 411 16.12 -0.03 -18.25
CA TYR A 411 16.93 -0.47 -17.10
C TYR A 411 17.15 -1.99 -17.07
N ASN A 412 16.16 -2.78 -17.50
CA ASN A 412 16.29 -4.23 -17.66
C ASN A 412 17.18 -4.60 -18.85
N CYS A 413 17.20 -3.78 -19.91
CA CYS A 413 18.08 -4.00 -21.06
C CYS A 413 19.56 -3.65 -20.80
N ARG A 414 19.86 -2.78 -19.82
CA ARG A 414 21.24 -2.38 -19.49
C ARG A 414 21.93 -3.26 -18.43
N ASN A 415 21.20 -4.18 -17.80
CA ASN A 415 21.70 -5.08 -16.76
C ASN A 415 21.68 -6.58 -17.17
N ILE A 416 21.56 -6.85 -18.48
CA ILE A 416 21.88 -8.14 -19.13
C ILE A 416 23.14 -7.90 -19.95
#